data_AF-A0A2E3VYJ8-F1
#
_entry.id   AF-A0A2E3VYJ8-F1
#
_cell.length_a   1.000
_cell.length_b   1.000
_cell.length_c   1.000
_cell.angle_alpha   90.00
_cell.angle_beta   90.00
_cell.angle_gamma   90.00
#
_symmetry.space_group_name_H-M   'P 1'
#
loop_
_entity.id
_entity.type
_entity.pdbx_description
1 polymer ?
#
loop_
_entity_poly.entity_id
_entity_poly.type
_entity_poly.pdbx_seq_one_letter_code
_entity_poly.pdbx_strand_id
1 'polypeptide(L)'
;MKAPYNWHIKLLRKIHRINIDADTLFFALTLIVGVGSALVAIFIFEAIEFLSTVFKTHERPSWPSLIFGSLFILGSGYLTTRVSPESAGSGIPQTKIALVAHHGTIRFRDWILKLVASILSLSSGVTLGREGPTVAVTSGLGSSIGRLFGLNKTSVKSLVSVGSAGGIAAAFNTPIAAVTFTLEEIVGNLNAKALGPIVISSVAAAVTAKVFYGGETMFSGIEYIF
;
A
#
# COMPACT_ATOMS: atom_id res chain seq x y z
N MET A 1 -22.51 12.42 29.71
CA MET A 1 -21.50 11.83 28.79
C MET A 1 -22.23 11.10 27.67
N LYS A 2 -22.19 11.60 26.42
CA LYS A 2 -22.79 10.91 25.26
C LYS A 2 -21.86 9.77 24.83
N ALA A 3 -22.36 8.54 24.77
CA ALA A 3 -21.62 7.40 24.24
C ALA A 3 -21.12 7.69 22.81
N PRO A 4 -19.90 7.27 22.43
CA PRO A 4 -19.40 7.48 21.08
C PRO A 4 -20.33 6.78 20.07
N TYR A 5 -20.68 7.51 19.01
CA TYR A 5 -21.57 7.06 17.94
C TYR A 5 -20.90 5.93 17.15
N ASN A 6 -21.17 4.68 17.55
CA ASN A 6 -20.53 3.48 17.02
C ASN A 6 -21.12 3.05 15.66
N TRP A 7 -20.92 3.87 14.63
CA TRP A 7 -21.35 3.59 13.26
C TRP A 7 -20.79 2.27 12.72
N HIS A 8 -19.57 1.91 13.10
CA HIS A 8 -18.93 0.63 12.78
C HIS A 8 -19.76 -0.57 13.25
N ILE A 9 -20.27 -0.53 14.48
CA ILE A 9 -21.08 -1.63 15.04
C ILE A 9 -22.42 -1.75 14.31
N LYS A 10 -23.00 -0.62 13.89
CA LYS A 10 -24.22 -0.62 13.06
C LYS A 10 -23.96 -1.19 11.66
N LEU A 11 -22.82 -0.86 11.04
CA LEU A 11 -22.42 -1.40 9.74
C LEU A 11 -22.21 -2.92 9.82
N LEU A 12 -21.46 -3.39 10.81
CA LEU A 12 -21.24 -4.82 11.05
C LEU A 12 -22.54 -5.57 11.29
N ARG A 13 -23.45 -5.02 12.12
CA ARG A 13 -24.78 -5.61 12.31
C ARG A 13 -25.61 -5.61 11.04
N LYS A 14 -25.54 -4.56 10.22
CA LYS A 14 -26.31 -4.46 8.97
C LYS A 14 -25.80 -5.47 7.94
N ILE A 15 -24.48 -5.66 7.85
CA ILE A 15 -23.87 -6.69 7.00
C ILE A 15 -24.24 -8.09 7.50
N HIS A 16 -24.20 -8.35 8.80
CA HIS A 16 -24.60 -9.65 9.37
C HIS A 16 -26.11 -9.93 9.24
N ARG A 17 -26.93 -8.87 9.10
CA ARG A 17 -28.38 -8.98 8.87
C ARG A 17 -28.72 -9.28 7.41
N ILE A 18 -27.79 -9.06 6.50
CA ILE A 18 -27.85 -9.54 5.13
C ILE A 18 -27.18 -10.91 5.16
N ASN A 19 -27.83 -11.97 4.66
CA ASN A 19 -27.31 -13.34 4.70
C ASN A 19 -26.17 -13.55 3.68
N ILE A 20 -25.14 -12.70 3.72
CA ILE A 20 -23.97 -12.79 2.86
C ILE A 20 -23.04 -13.84 3.46
N ASP A 21 -22.72 -14.83 2.64
CA ASP A 21 -21.75 -15.86 2.98
C ASP A 21 -20.36 -15.25 3.28
N ALA A 22 -19.65 -15.83 4.25
CA ALA A 22 -18.39 -15.29 4.75
C ALA A 22 -17.29 -15.26 3.67
N ASP A 23 -17.28 -16.25 2.77
CA ASP A 23 -16.31 -16.31 1.67
C ASP A 23 -16.65 -15.26 0.62
N THR A 24 -17.93 -15.09 0.31
CA THR A 24 -18.41 -14.03 -0.61
C THR A 24 -18.01 -12.64 -0.11
N LEU A 25 -18.20 -12.36 1.18
CA LEU A 25 -17.75 -11.10 1.79
C LEU A 25 -16.24 -10.95 1.68
N PHE A 26 -15.48 -12.01 1.96
CA PHE A 26 -14.02 -11.98 1.92
C PHE A 26 -13.48 -11.69 0.50
N PHE A 27 -14.06 -12.30 -0.54
CA PHE A 27 -13.69 -12.01 -1.93
C PHE A 27 -14.11 -10.61 -2.37
N ALA A 28 -15.27 -10.12 -1.95
CA ALA A 28 -15.67 -8.74 -2.20
C ALA A 28 -14.69 -7.74 -1.56
N LEU A 29 -14.26 -8.00 -0.31
CA LEU A 29 -13.25 -7.19 0.36
C LEU A 29 -11.89 -7.28 -0.32
N THR A 30 -11.51 -8.45 -0.84
CA THR A 30 -10.28 -8.63 -1.63
C THR A 30 -10.26 -7.72 -2.85
N LEU A 31 -11.38 -7.64 -3.58
CA LEU A 31 -11.54 -6.75 -4.73
C LEU A 31 -11.44 -5.28 -4.32
N ILE A 32 -12.14 -4.90 -3.23
CA ILE A 32 -12.10 -3.54 -2.68
C ILE A 32 -10.68 -3.15 -2.27
N VAL A 33 -9.95 -4.05 -1.60
CA VAL A 33 -8.55 -3.81 -1.21
C VAL A 33 -7.66 -3.70 -2.45
N GLY A 34 -7.88 -4.51 -3.50
CA GLY A 34 -7.12 -4.42 -4.76
C GLY A 34 -7.29 -3.06 -5.44
N VAL A 35 -8.53 -2.64 -5.68
CA VAL A 35 -8.85 -1.32 -6.25
C VAL A 35 -8.34 -0.20 -5.35
N GLY A 36 -8.57 -0.30 -4.04
CA GLY A 36 -8.08 0.67 -3.07
C GLY A 36 -6.56 0.78 -3.03
N SER A 37 -5.84 -0.34 -3.19
CA SER A 37 -4.38 -0.36 -3.24
C SER A 37 -3.87 0.36 -4.49
N ALA A 38 -4.53 0.21 -5.63
CA ALA A 38 -4.21 0.97 -6.83
C ALA A 38 -4.42 2.47 -6.64
N LEU A 39 -5.57 2.88 -6.09
CA LEU A 39 -5.85 4.29 -5.81
C LEU A 39 -4.83 4.91 -4.84
N VAL A 40 -4.41 4.14 -3.82
CA VAL A 40 -3.35 4.57 -2.90
C VAL A 40 -2.01 4.69 -3.61
N ALA A 41 -1.62 3.72 -4.44
CA ALA A 41 -0.38 3.77 -5.20
C ALA A 41 -0.34 4.97 -6.16
N ILE A 42 -1.44 5.18 -6.91
CA ILE A 42 -1.64 6.34 -7.78
C ILE A 42 -1.46 7.64 -6.97
N PHE A 43 -2.16 7.76 -5.84
CA PHE A 43 -2.06 8.93 -4.98
C PHE A 43 -0.63 9.20 -4.49
N ILE A 44 0.12 8.16 -4.10
CA ILE A 44 1.52 8.31 -3.70
C ILE A 44 2.34 8.89 -4.86
N PHE A 45 2.16 8.36 -6.07
CA PHE A 45 2.99 8.71 -7.22
C PHE A 45 2.70 10.14 -7.68
N GLU A 46 1.42 10.48 -7.80
CA GLU A 46 0.95 11.82 -8.14
C GLU A 46 1.37 12.85 -7.08
N ALA A 47 1.25 12.53 -5.79
CA ALA A 47 1.68 13.43 -4.73
C ALA A 47 3.20 13.68 -4.76
N ILE A 48 3.99 12.62 -5.05
CA ILE A 48 5.44 12.75 -5.19
C ILE A 48 5.78 13.64 -6.37
N GLU A 49 5.22 13.35 -7.54
CA GLU A 49 5.47 14.08 -8.78
C GLU A 49 5.04 15.55 -8.68
N PHE A 50 3.87 15.81 -8.12
CA PHE A 50 3.37 17.16 -7.86
C PHE A 50 4.34 17.95 -6.99
N LEU A 51 4.71 17.43 -5.82
CA LEU A 51 5.63 18.12 -4.91
C LEU A 51 7.00 18.31 -5.55
N SER A 52 7.54 17.27 -6.19
CA SER A 52 8.86 17.36 -6.80
C SER A 52 8.92 18.36 -7.96
N THR A 53 7.82 18.49 -8.73
CA THR A 53 7.72 19.44 -9.84
C THR A 53 7.57 20.87 -9.32
N VAL A 54 6.67 21.09 -8.35
CA VAL A 54 6.45 22.41 -7.73
C VAL A 54 7.72 22.95 -7.08
N PHE A 55 8.47 22.08 -6.40
CA PHE A 55 9.69 22.46 -5.68
C PHE A 55 11.00 22.18 -6.44
N LYS A 56 10.90 21.73 -7.70
CA LYS A 56 12.03 21.46 -8.61
C LYS A 56 13.09 20.52 -8.04
N THR A 57 12.70 19.55 -7.22
CA THR A 57 13.63 18.63 -6.54
C THR A 57 14.17 17.53 -7.44
N HIS A 58 13.53 17.27 -8.59
CA HIS A 58 14.05 16.38 -9.63
C HIS A 58 14.92 17.08 -10.69
N GLU A 59 15.00 18.40 -10.68
CA GLU A 59 15.81 19.18 -11.63
C GLU A 59 17.23 19.41 -11.10
N ARG A 60 18.02 20.20 -11.85
CA ARG A 60 19.32 20.68 -11.38
C ARG A 60 19.16 21.43 -10.05
N PRO A 61 20.14 21.31 -9.14
CA PRO A 61 20.06 21.95 -7.84
C PRO A 61 19.88 23.46 -7.99
N SER A 62 18.80 23.94 -7.38
CA SER A 62 18.41 25.34 -7.32
C SER A 62 18.16 25.71 -5.87
N TRP A 63 18.20 27.00 -5.52
CA TRP A 63 17.95 27.42 -4.14
C TRP A 63 16.61 26.91 -3.57
N PRO A 64 15.47 26.97 -4.29
CA PRO A 64 14.23 26.37 -3.82
C PRO A 64 14.34 24.86 -3.60
N SER A 65 14.95 24.12 -4.53
CA SER A 65 15.02 22.67 -4.40
C SER A 65 15.91 22.22 -3.24
N LEU A 66 16.97 22.95 -2.94
CA LEU A 66 17.80 22.70 -1.75
C LEU A 66 17.04 22.97 -0.45
N ILE A 67 16.31 24.09 -0.37
CA ILE A 67 15.55 24.45 0.84
C ILE A 67 14.41 23.45 1.07
N PHE A 68 13.54 23.26 0.08
CA PHE A 68 12.37 22.40 0.23
C PHE A 68 12.75 20.91 0.29
N GLY A 69 13.74 20.48 -0.50
CA GLY A 69 14.28 19.12 -0.39
C GLY A 69 14.82 18.83 1.01
N SER A 70 15.59 19.77 1.59
CA SER A 70 16.07 19.65 2.98
C SER A 70 14.93 19.61 3.99
N LEU A 71 13.92 20.48 3.84
CA LEU A 71 12.76 20.49 4.73
C LEU A 71 11.96 19.19 4.65
N PHE A 72 11.78 18.64 3.45
CA PHE A 72 11.06 17.39 3.26
C PHE A 72 11.80 16.19 3.85
N ILE A 73 13.11 16.07 3.62
CA ILE A 73 13.88 14.96 4.19
C ILE A 73 14.00 15.07 5.71
N LEU A 74 14.18 16.28 6.25
CA LEU A 74 14.18 16.50 7.70
C LEU A 74 12.80 16.22 8.32
N GLY A 75 11.72 16.63 7.65
CA GLY A 75 10.35 16.33 8.06
C GLY A 75 10.07 14.83 8.09
N SER A 76 10.45 14.11 7.03
CA SER A 76 10.36 12.65 6.96
C SER A 76 11.21 11.98 8.04
N GLY A 77 12.45 12.46 8.24
CA GLY A 77 13.36 11.98 9.28
C GLY A 77 12.77 12.19 10.69
N TYR A 78 12.18 13.35 10.97
CA TYR A 78 11.51 13.61 12.24
C TYR A 78 10.30 12.68 12.46
N LEU A 79 9.45 12.51 11.44
CA LEU A 79 8.31 11.60 11.52
C LEU A 79 8.74 10.17 11.81
N THR A 80 9.76 9.69 11.10
CA THR A 80 10.23 8.29 11.20
C THR A 80 11.12 8.03 12.42
N THR A 81 11.69 9.04 13.07
CA THR A 81 12.53 8.83 14.26
C THR A 81 11.84 9.20 15.58
N ARG A 82 10.94 10.19 15.56
CA ARG A 82 10.31 10.73 16.77
C ARG A 82 8.82 10.41 16.89
N VAL A 83 8.10 10.30 15.78
CA VAL A 83 6.63 10.17 15.81
C VAL A 83 6.19 8.72 15.60
N SER A 84 6.77 8.02 14.62
CA SER A 84 6.48 6.63 14.28
C SER A 84 7.74 5.92 13.77
N PRO A 85 8.54 5.35 14.68
CA PRO A 85 9.70 4.51 14.32
C PRO A 85 9.36 3.35 13.37
N GLU A 86 8.15 2.80 13.49
CA GLU A 86 7.63 1.74 12.62
C GLU A 86 7.51 2.15 11.14
N SER A 87 7.48 3.45 10.86
CA SER A 87 7.36 3.98 9.50
C SER A 87 8.71 4.12 8.78
N ALA A 88 9.83 3.82 9.44
CA ALA A 88 11.17 3.95 8.87
C ALA A 88 11.50 2.89 7.79
N GLY A 89 12.50 3.19 6.95
CA GLY A 89 13.07 2.24 5.98
C GLY A 89 12.12 1.86 4.84
N SER A 90 12.26 0.63 4.33
CA SER A 90 11.42 0.12 3.23
C SER A 90 9.95 -0.02 3.63
N GLY A 91 9.66 -0.65 4.78
CA GLY A 91 8.31 -1.02 5.18
C GLY A 91 7.96 -2.48 4.89
N ILE A 92 8.66 -3.14 3.94
CA ILE A 92 8.52 -4.59 3.69
C ILE A 92 8.82 -5.43 4.95
N PRO A 93 9.95 -5.20 5.68
CA PRO A 93 10.23 -5.95 6.90
C PRO A 93 9.13 -5.77 7.95
N GLN A 94 8.62 -4.55 8.14
CA GLN A 94 7.56 -4.26 9.10
C GLN A 94 6.23 -4.93 8.71
N THR A 95 5.89 -4.99 7.41
CA THR A 95 4.75 -5.76 6.91
C THR A 95 4.90 -7.25 7.23
N LYS A 96 6.09 -7.82 7.02
CA LYS A 96 6.39 -9.23 7.36
C LYS A 96 6.27 -9.49 8.87
N ILE A 97 6.83 -8.60 9.69
CA ILE A 97 6.68 -8.65 11.15
C ILE A 97 5.20 -8.59 11.55
N ALA A 98 4.41 -7.71 10.94
CA ALA A 98 2.98 -7.62 11.22
C ALA A 98 2.26 -8.94 10.88
N LEU A 99 2.59 -9.58 9.75
CA LEU A 99 2.01 -10.85 9.32
C LEU A 99 2.35 -12.00 10.28
N VAL A 100 3.61 -12.08 10.74
CA VAL A 100 4.13 -13.17 11.57
C VAL A 100 3.82 -12.95 13.05
N ALA A 101 4.20 -11.81 13.60
CA ALA A 101 4.16 -11.51 15.03
C ALA A 101 2.87 -10.83 15.50
N HIS A 102 2.17 -10.10 14.63
CA HIS A 102 0.99 -9.31 15.01
C HIS A 102 -0.31 -9.75 14.33
N HIS A 103 -0.33 -10.96 13.77
CA HIS A 103 -1.50 -11.54 13.10
C HIS A 103 -2.11 -10.62 12.02
N GLY A 104 -1.27 -9.96 11.24
CA GLY A 104 -1.68 -9.02 10.19
C GLY A 104 -2.17 -7.67 10.72
N THR A 105 -2.01 -7.38 12.01
CA THR A 105 -2.46 -6.11 12.57
C THR A 105 -1.42 -5.03 12.33
N ILE A 106 -1.75 -4.09 11.44
CA ILE A 106 -1.04 -2.83 11.24
C ILE A 106 -1.93 -1.70 11.78
N ARG A 107 -1.37 -0.81 12.60
CA ARG A 107 -2.12 0.33 13.17
C ARG A 107 -2.41 1.36 12.09
N PHE A 108 -3.62 1.91 12.08
CA PHE A 108 -4.03 2.92 11.10
C PHE A 108 -3.07 4.12 11.07
N ARG A 109 -2.69 4.60 12.26
CA ARG A 109 -1.72 5.69 12.42
C ARG A 109 -0.39 5.41 11.73
N ASP A 110 0.15 4.20 11.84
CA ASP A 110 1.52 3.91 11.40
C ASP A 110 1.64 3.88 9.88
N TRP A 111 0.64 3.31 9.19
CA TRP A 111 0.67 3.26 7.73
C TRP A 111 0.29 4.61 7.10
N ILE A 112 -0.53 5.43 7.76
CA ILE A 112 -0.76 6.82 7.35
C ILE A 112 0.50 7.68 7.55
N LEU A 113 1.20 7.51 8.67
CA LEU A 113 2.48 8.21 8.88
C LEU A 113 3.55 7.71 7.92
N LYS A 114 3.54 6.43 7.55
CA LYS A 114 4.37 5.89 6.47
C LYS A 114 4.09 6.58 5.15
N LEU A 115 2.81 6.70 4.76
CA LEU A 115 2.38 7.39 3.55
C LEU A 115 2.95 8.82 3.49
N VAL A 116 2.74 9.60 4.55
CA VAL A 116 3.21 11.00 4.63
C VAL A 116 4.75 11.06 4.60
N ALA A 117 5.42 10.26 5.42
CA ALA A 117 6.88 10.24 5.49
C ALA A 117 7.50 9.84 4.16
N SER A 118 6.90 8.88 3.45
CA SER A 118 7.39 8.42 2.14
C SER A 118 7.17 9.45 1.05
N ILE A 119 6.03 10.13 0.99
CA ILE A 119 5.81 11.25 0.07
C ILE A 119 6.87 12.32 0.31
N LEU A 120 7.07 12.76 1.55
CA LEU A 120 8.10 13.76 1.86
C LEU A 120 9.50 13.30 1.47
N SER A 121 9.92 12.10 1.87
CA SER A 121 11.26 11.61 1.53
C SER A 121 11.45 11.52 0.02
N LEU A 122 10.51 10.93 -0.72
CA LEU A 122 10.66 10.71 -2.16
C LEU A 122 10.59 12.03 -2.94
N SER A 123 9.78 12.99 -2.47
CA SER A 123 9.74 14.34 -3.04
C SER A 123 10.97 15.18 -2.74
N SER A 124 11.83 14.78 -1.80
CA SER A 124 13.09 15.50 -1.52
C SER A 124 14.15 15.34 -2.62
N GLY A 125 13.96 14.38 -3.54
CA GLY A 125 14.95 14.05 -4.58
C GLY A 125 16.01 13.02 -4.13
N VAL A 126 15.90 12.47 -2.91
CA VAL A 126 16.77 11.38 -2.44
C VAL A 126 16.57 10.11 -3.27
N THR A 127 17.63 9.34 -3.46
CA THR A 127 17.60 8.08 -4.19
C THR A 127 16.95 6.97 -3.34
N LEU A 128 15.63 6.81 -3.48
CA LEU A 128 14.84 5.75 -2.85
C LEU A 128 13.78 5.21 -3.81
N GLY A 129 13.43 3.93 -3.65
CA GLY A 129 12.34 3.30 -4.39
C GLY A 129 10.97 3.63 -3.80
N ARG A 130 9.94 3.72 -4.65
CA ARG A 130 8.54 3.88 -4.24
C ARG A 130 7.88 2.56 -3.82
N GLU A 131 8.52 1.43 -4.14
CA GLU A 131 7.97 0.07 -3.97
C GLU A 131 7.70 -0.28 -2.51
N GLY A 132 8.72 -0.19 -1.66
CA GLY A 132 8.62 -0.51 -0.23
C GLY A 132 7.53 0.28 0.50
N PRO A 133 7.53 1.62 0.39
CA PRO A 133 6.44 2.45 0.89
C PRO A 133 5.06 2.03 0.41
N THR A 134 4.91 1.77 -0.89
CA THR A 134 3.61 1.38 -1.47
C THR A 134 3.12 0.08 -0.83
N VAL A 135 3.97 -0.95 -0.75
CA VAL A 135 3.66 -2.23 -0.09
C VAL A 135 3.19 -2.01 1.34
N ALA A 136 3.92 -1.23 2.13
CA ALA A 136 3.60 -1.04 3.54
C ALA A 136 2.26 -0.30 3.75
N VAL A 137 2.01 0.73 2.95
CA VAL A 137 0.78 1.53 3.02
C VAL A 137 -0.42 0.69 2.58
N THR A 138 -0.34 -0.01 1.44
CA THR A 138 -1.46 -0.82 0.93
C THR A 138 -1.71 -2.06 1.78
N SER A 139 -0.68 -2.64 2.40
CA SER A 139 -0.82 -3.66 3.44
C SER A 139 -1.55 -3.13 4.67
N GLY A 140 -1.23 -1.91 5.08
CA GLY A 140 -1.92 -1.20 6.16
C GLY A 140 -3.40 -0.95 5.85
N LEU A 141 -3.72 -0.60 4.60
CA LEU A 141 -5.10 -0.51 4.10
C LEU A 141 -5.83 -1.85 4.22
N GLY A 142 -5.24 -2.94 3.74
CA GLY A 142 -5.80 -4.29 3.84
C GLY A 142 -6.05 -4.73 5.29
N SER A 143 -5.07 -4.53 6.17
CA SER A 143 -5.21 -4.73 7.63
C SER A 143 -6.37 -3.92 8.21
N SER A 144 -6.45 -2.64 7.86
CA SER A 144 -7.47 -1.73 8.39
C SER A 144 -8.86 -2.15 7.94
N ILE A 145 -9.04 -2.49 6.66
CA ILE A 145 -10.31 -2.99 6.12
C ILE A 145 -10.70 -4.31 6.79
N GLY A 146 -9.80 -5.29 6.89
CA GLY A 146 -10.13 -6.56 7.55
C GLY A 146 -10.58 -6.38 9.01
N ARG A 147 -9.90 -5.51 9.75
CA ARG A 147 -10.25 -5.20 11.15
C ARG A 147 -11.54 -4.38 11.25
N LEU A 148 -11.77 -3.46 10.33
CA LEU A 148 -12.99 -2.64 10.24
C LEU A 148 -14.23 -3.53 10.09
N PHE A 149 -14.12 -4.58 9.28
CA PHE A 149 -15.17 -5.57 9.03
C PHE A 149 -15.20 -6.69 10.07
N GLY A 150 -14.41 -6.60 11.15
CA GLY A 150 -14.42 -7.56 12.25
C GLY A 150 -13.99 -8.97 11.87
N LEU A 151 -13.19 -9.11 10.80
CA LEU A 151 -12.74 -10.41 10.32
C LEU A 151 -11.80 -11.08 11.33
N ASN A 152 -11.74 -12.41 11.26
CA ASN A 152 -10.80 -13.16 12.08
C ASN A 152 -9.34 -12.87 11.68
N LYS A 153 -8.40 -13.21 12.57
CA LYS A 153 -6.96 -12.99 12.38
C LYS A 153 -6.43 -13.56 11.06
N THR A 154 -6.90 -14.72 10.63
CA THR A 154 -6.47 -15.38 9.39
C THR A 154 -6.87 -14.57 8.16
N SER A 155 -8.12 -14.11 8.12
CA SER A 155 -8.63 -13.26 7.04
C SER A 155 -7.96 -11.88 7.03
N VAL A 156 -7.68 -11.29 8.20
CA VAL A 156 -6.91 -10.02 8.29
C VAL A 156 -5.50 -10.21 7.73
N LYS A 157 -4.79 -11.28 8.11
CA LYS A 157 -3.49 -11.62 7.52
C LYS A 157 -3.57 -11.76 6.01
N SER A 158 -4.61 -12.42 5.51
CA SER A 158 -4.78 -12.57 4.06
C SER A 158 -5.03 -11.22 3.37
N LEU A 159 -5.79 -10.31 3.97
CA LEU A 159 -6.02 -8.98 3.41
C LEU A 159 -4.77 -8.09 3.42
N VAL A 160 -3.85 -8.30 4.37
CA VAL A 160 -2.51 -7.68 4.35
C VAL A 160 -1.73 -8.10 3.10
N SER A 161 -1.67 -9.41 2.82
CA SER A 161 -1.00 -9.95 1.63
C SER A 161 -1.67 -9.49 0.33
N VAL A 162 -3.00 -9.49 0.30
CA VAL A 162 -3.81 -8.92 -0.79
C VAL A 162 -3.43 -7.46 -1.05
N GLY A 163 -3.34 -6.63 0.00
CA GLY A 163 -2.91 -5.24 -0.12
C GLY A 163 -1.49 -5.08 -0.64
N SER A 164 -0.54 -5.91 -0.18
CA SER A 164 0.83 -5.94 -0.73
C SER A 164 0.82 -6.22 -2.23
N ALA A 165 0.10 -7.24 -2.67
CA ALA A 165 0.03 -7.65 -4.06
C ALA A 165 -0.61 -6.56 -4.94
N GLY A 166 -1.74 -5.99 -4.50
CA GLY A 166 -2.38 -4.89 -5.21
C GLY A 166 -1.47 -3.67 -5.33
N GLY A 167 -0.72 -3.33 -4.28
CA GLY A 167 0.22 -2.21 -4.28
C GLY A 167 1.35 -2.38 -5.31
N ILE A 168 2.01 -3.54 -5.34
CA ILE A 168 3.05 -3.83 -6.34
C ILE A 168 2.47 -3.89 -7.76
N ALA A 169 1.32 -4.55 -7.94
CA ALA A 169 0.70 -4.68 -9.24
C ALA A 169 0.35 -3.31 -9.86
N ALA A 170 -0.17 -2.40 -9.04
CA ALA A 170 -0.47 -1.03 -9.46
C ALA A 170 0.79 -0.19 -9.67
N ALA A 171 1.82 -0.36 -8.84
CA ALA A 171 3.07 0.40 -8.94
C ALA A 171 3.87 0.10 -10.22
N PHE A 172 3.87 -1.17 -10.66
CA PHE A 172 4.73 -1.62 -11.76
C PHE A 172 3.98 -2.09 -13.00
N ASN A 173 2.65 -2.15 -12.95
CA ASN A 173 1.83 -2.75 -14.01
C ASN A 173 2.20 -4.23 -14.29
N THR A 174 2.68 -4.94 -13.27
CA THR A 174 3.17 -6.33 -13.37
C THR A 174 2.41 -7.27 -12.43
N PRO A 175 1.19 -7.70 -12.78
CA PRO A 175 0.35 -8.48 -11.87
C PRO A 175 0.95 -9.84 -11.49
N ILE A 176 1.64 -10.51 -12.43
CA ILE A 176 2.28 -11.81 -12.16
C ILE A 176 3.44 -11.65 -11.17
N ALA A 177 4.32 -10.66 -11.40
CA ALA A 177 5.44 -10.38 -10.50
C ALA A 177 4.96 -9.95 -9.10
N ALA A 178 3.84 -9.22 -9.02
CA ALA A 178 3.23 -8.86 -7.75
C ALA A 178 2.74 -10.08 -6.95
N VAL A 179 2.16 -11.07 -7.64
CA VAL A 179 1.72 -12.32 -7.03
C VAL A 179 2.92 -13.10 -6.50
N THR A 180 3.97 -13.29 -7.32
CA THR A 180 5.17 -14.05 -6.91
C THR A 180 5.90 -13.34 -5.78
N PHE A 181 6.14 -12.03 -5.89
CA PHE A 181 6.74 -11.21 -4.83
C PHE A 181 5.97 -11.32 -3.52
N THR A 182 4.63 -11.26 -3.57
CA THR A 182 3.83 -11.36 -2.35
C THR A 182 3.94 -12.75 -1.72
N LEU A 183 3.95 -13.82 -2.51
CA LEU A 183 4.05 -15.17 -1.98
C LEU A 183 5.46 -15.47 -1.42
N GLU A 184 6.50 -15.06 -2.14
CA GLU A 184 7.90 -15.32 -1.81
C GLU A 184 8.40 -14.40 -0.70
N GLU A 185 8.23 -13.08 -0.86
CA GLU A 185 8.84 -12.09 0.03
C GLU A 185 7.91 -11.68 1.16
N ILE A 186 6.60 -11.55 0.97
CA ILE A 186 5.69 -11.08 2.05
C ILE A 186 5.17 -12.23 2.89
N VAL A 187 4.61 -13.25 2.24
CA VAL A 187 4.02 -14.42 2.91
C VAL A 187 5.09 -15.41 3.34
N GLY A 188 6.17 -15.55 2.56
CA GLY A 188 7.26 -16.48 2.84
C GLY A 188 6.89 -17.96 2.64
N ASN A 189 5.80 -18.25 1.91
CA ASN A 189 5.41 -19.60 1.52
C ASN A 189 4.49 -19.60 0.31
N LEU A 190 4.61 -20.63 -0.54
CA LEU A 190 3.82 -20.82 -1.77
C LEU A 190 2.51 -21.60 -1.50
N ASN A 191 1.80 -21.29 -0.42
CA ASN A 191 0.56 -22.01 -0.08
C ASN A 191 -0.57 -21.66 -1.07
N ALA A 192 -1.15 -22.70 -1.71
CA ALA A 192 -2.24 -22.56 -2.67
C ALA A 192 -3.48 -21.80 -2.13
N LYS A 193 -3.74 -21.86 -0.82
CA LYS A 193 -4.89 -21.16 -0.22
C LYS A 193 -4.79 -19.64 -0.27
N ALA A 194 -3.57 -19.08 -0.27
CA ALA A 194 -3.37 -17.63 -0.34
C ALA A 194 -3.41 -17.09 -1.78
N LEU A 195 -3.26 -17.97 -2.77
CA LEU A 195 -3.04 -17.59 -4.17
C LEU A 195 -4.27 -16.91 -4.78
N GLY A 196 -5.47 -17.47 -4.61
CA GLY A 196 -6.70 -16.94 -5.22
C GLY A 196 -6.95 -15.46 -4.90
N PRO A 197 -7.03 -15.07 -3.62
CA PRO A 197 -7.24 -13.67 -3.23
C PRO A 197 -6.12 -12.73 -3.70
N ILE A 198 -4.86 -13.18 -3.63
CA ILE A 198 -3.69 -12.40 -4.08
C ILE A 198 -3.77 -12.12 -5.58
N VAL A 199 -4.13 -13.11 -6.40
CA VAL A 199 -4.30 -12.96 -7.85
C VAL A 199 -5.44 -12.00 -8.17
N ILE A 200 -6.61 -12.14 -7.54
CA ILE A 200 -7.76 -11.25 -7.75
C ILE A 200 -7.37 -9.80 -7.46
N SER A 201 -6.71 -9.57 -6.32
CA SER A 201 -6.27 -8.23 -5.92
C SER A 201 -5.26 -7.64 -6.90
N SER A 202 -4.26 -8.43 -7.28
CA SER A 202 -3.21 -8.02 -8.22
C SER A 202 -3.78 -7.63 -9.58
N VAL A 203 -4.67 -8.45 -10.15
CA VAL A 203 -5.33 -8.14 -11.43
C VAL A 203 -6.22 -6.92 -11.31
N ALA A 204 -7.06 -6.83 -10.27
CA ALA A 204 -7.93 -5.69 -10.06
C ALA A 204 -7.13 -4.39 -9.92
N ALA A 205 -6.02 -4.42 -9.19
CA ALA A 205 -5.16 -3.27 -9.00
C ALA A 205 -4.44 -2.86 -10.30
N ALA A 206 -3.90 -3.82 -11.06
CA ALA A 206 -3.26 -3.56 -12.35
C ALA A 206 -4.25 -2.99 -13.38
N VAL A 207 -5.46 -3.55 -13.48
CA VAL A 207 -6.53 -3.01 -14.35
C VAL A 207 -6.91 -1.60 -13.91
N THR A 208 -7.08 -1.36 -12.60
CA THR A 208 -7.36 -0.02 -12.08
C THR A 208 -6.25 0.95 -12.47
N ALA A 209 -4.99 0.61 -12.23
CA ALA A 209 -3.85 1.46 -12.59
C ALA A 209 -3.79 1.75 -14.10
N LYS A 210 -4.05 0.75 -14.95
CA LYS A 210 -4.11 0.93 -16.41
C LYS A 210 -5.22 1.87 -16.86
N VAL A 211 -6.35 1.94 -16.16
CA VAL A 211 -7.42 2.90 -16.50
C VAL A 211 -6.95 4.33 -16.26
N PHE A 212 -6.11 4.56 -15.25
CA PHE A 212 -5.59 5.90 -14.93
C PHE A 212 -4.37 6.30 -15.77
N TYR A 213 -3.39 5.40 -15.90
CA TYR A 213 -2.10 5.69 -16.56
C TYR A 213 -2.00 5.14 -17.99
N GLY A 214 -3.01 4.42 -18.48
CA GLY A 214 -2.98 3.77 -19.79
C GLY A 214 -2.24 2.42 -19.81
N GLY A 215 -1.95 1.94 -21.01
CA GLY A 215 -1.32 0.64 -21.25
C GLY A 215 0.21 0.68 -21.28
N GLU A 216 0.84 1.81 -20.98
CA GLU A 216 2.28 1.95 -21.10
C GLU A 216 3.01 1.14 -20.03
N THR A 217 4.14 0.56 -20.43
CA THR A 217 5.02 -0.15 -19.52
C THR A 217 5.94 0.88 -18.87
N MET A 218 6.14 0.77 -17.56
CA MET A 218 7.06 1.67 -16.83
C MET A 218 8.49 1.60 -17.40
N PHE A 219 8.83 0.46 -18.02
CA PHE A 219 10.04 0.24 -18.77
C PHE A 219 9.67 -0.36 -20.13
N SER A 220 9.85 0.40 -21.22
CA SER A 220 9.80 -0.14 -22.57
C SER A 220 11.10 -0.91 -22.87
N GLY A 221 10.99 -2.03 -23.58
CA GLY A 221 12.11 -2.95 -23.79
C GLY A 221 13.33 -2.33 -24.47
N ILE A 222 14.49 -2.95 -24.24
CA ILE A 222 15.73 -2.67 -24.97
C ILE A 222 15.50 -3.05 -26.45
N GLU A 223 15.70 -2.11 -27.37
CA GLU A 223 15.80 -2.43 -28.79
C GLU A 223 17.05 -3.31 -28.99
N TYR A 224 16.83 -4.61 -29.22
CA TYR A 224 17.89 -5.49 -29.64
C TYR A 224 18.24 -5.15 -31.09
N ILE A 225 19.31 -4.38 -31.28
CA ILE A 225 19.95 -4.21 -32.59
C ILE A 225 20.75 -5.49 -32.84
N PHE A 226 20.23 -6.36 -33.71
CA PHE A 226 20.98 -7.47 -34.28
C PHE A 226 21.73 -7.01 -35.54
#